data_AF-A0A1I6JKC8-F1
#
_entry.id   AF-A0A1I6JKC8-F1
#
_cell.length_a   1.000
_cell.length_b   1.000
_cell.length_c   1.000
_cell.angle_alpha   90.00
_cell.angle_beta   90.00
_cell.angle_gamma   90.00
#
_symmetry.space_group_name_H-M   'P 1'
#
loop_
_entity.id
_entity.type
_entity.pdbx_description
1 polymer ?
#
loop_
_entity_poly.entity_id
_entity_poly.type
_entity_poly.pdbx_seq_one_letter_code
_entity_poly.pdbx_strand_id
1 'polypeptide(L)'
;MGTLTYSPAGVRIDFDDRTLAHLKVVIITKLRRNEPFLFTWVSDGVPESLWFHPTIPIRFRFDSTEPEQMNPAWLERLMMTANSGAGLRIVDEDDGPEPTTAAGVIATSGRKRSSYRSVGIDANRGVALAGASSAA
;
A
#
# COMPACT_ATOMS: atom_id res chain seq x y z
N MET A 1 0.47 -12.30 6.11
CA MET A 1 -0.76 -11.50 6.28
C MET A 1 -0.32 -10.05 6.28
N GLY A 2 -0.89 -9.20 5.46
CA GLY A 2 -0.51 -7.80 5.36
C GLY A 2 -1.41 -6.91 6.21
N THR A 3 -0.96 -5.68 6.46
CA THR A 3 -1.74 -4.65 7.12
C THR A 3 -1.75 -3.35 6.34
N LEU A 4 -2.95 -2.82 6.12
CA LEU A 4 -3.19 -1.43 5.73
C LEU A 4 -3.45 -0.57 6.97
N THR A 5 -2.74 0.55 7.10
CA THR A 5 -3.01 1.55 8.14
C THR A 5 -3.31 2.90 7.53
N TYR A 6 -4.43 3.50 7.94
CA TYR A 6 -4.90 4.82 7.50
C TYR A 6 -5.12 5.72 8.73
N SER A 7 -4.46 6.89 8.77
CA SER A 7 -4.35 7.66 10.03
C SER A 7 -4.38 9.16 9.80
N PRO A 8 -5.14 9.93 10.63
CA PRO A 8 -4.68 10.18 12.01
C PRO A 8 -5.25 9.26 13.10
N ALA A 9 -6.39 8.59 12.86
CA ALA A 9 -7.08 7.76 13.84
C ALA A 9 -6.50 6.33 13.99
N GLY A 10 -5.49 5.97 13.20
CA GLY A 10 -4.82 4.67 13.30
C GLY A 10 -5.64 3.45 12.89
N VAL A 11 -6.62 3.61 11.97
CA VAL A 11 -7.42 2.48 11.48
C VAL A 11 -6.49 1.46 10.86
N ARG A 12 -6.61 0.21 11.33
CA ARG A 12 -5.77 -0.91 10.95
C ARG A 12 -6.66 -2.00 10.37
N ILE A 13 -6.35 -2.43 9.16
CA ILE A 13 -7.09 -3.48 8.45
C ILE A 13 -6.10 -4.54 8.00
N ASP A 14 -6.38 -5.79 8.34
CA ASP A 14 -5.56 -6.92 7.96
C ASP A 14 -6.13 -7.61 6.71
N PHE A 15 -5.23 -7.99 5.80
CA PHE A 15 -5.54 -8.65 4.53
C PHE A 15 -4.51 -9.75 4.27
N ASP A 16 -4.77 -10.61 3.30
CA ASP A 16 -3.73 -11.46 2.70
C ASP A 16 -2.67 -10.56 2.05
N ASP A 17 -1.39 -10.95 2.08
CA ASP A 17 -0.32 -10.16 1.47
C ASP A 17 -0.57 -9.96 -0.04
N ARG A 18 -1.11 -10.99 -0.72
CA ARG A 18 -1.52 -10.95 -2.12
C ARG A 18 -2.57 -9.86 -2.37
N THR A 19 -3.68 -9.88 -1.63
CA THR A 19 -4.74 -8.87 -1.72
C THR A 19 -4.20 -7.47 -1.41
N LEU A 20 -3.42 -7.32 -0.34
CA LEU A 20 -2.82 -6.05 0.04
C LEU A 20 -1.89 -5.49 -1.04
N ALA A 21 -1.13 -6.35 -1.73
CA ALA A 21 -0.23 -5.93 -2.78
C ALA A 21 -0.99 -5.37 -3.99
N HIS A 22 -2.11 -5.99 -4.38
CA HIS A 22 -2.98 -5.48 -5.44
C HIS A 22 -3.67 -4.18 -5.03
N LEU A 23 -4.23 -4.13 -3.80
CA LEU A 23 -4.83 -2.92 -3.24
C LEU A 23 -3.83 -1.76 -3.21
N LYS A 24 -2.58 -2.00 -2.79
CA LYS A 24 -1.53 -0.99 -2.77
C LYS A 24 -1.33 -0.35 -4.14
N VAL A 25 -1.28 -1.14 -5.21
CA VAL A 25 -1.11 -0.62 -6.57
C VAL A 25 -2.28 0.29 -6.94
N VAL A 26 -3.52 -0.16 -6.74
CA VAL A 26 -4.74 0.60 -7.07
C VAL A 26 -4.84 1.89 -6.26
N ILE A 27 -4.70 1.79 -4.94
CA ILE A 27 -4.79 2.92 -4.02
C ILE A 27 -3.74 3.98 -4.36
N ILE A 28 -2.47 3.59 -4.53
CA ILE A 28 -1.40 4.53 -4.86
C ILE A 28 -1.60 5.16 -6.25
N THR A 29 -2.12 4.39 -7.21
CA THR A 29 -2.40 4.90 -8.56
C THR A 29 -3.43 6.02 -8.53
N LYS A 30 -4.54 5.85 -7.81
CA LYS A 30 -5.58 6.89 -7.69
C LYS A 30 -5.09 8.11 -6.91
N LEU A 31 -4.42 7.89 -5.78
CA LEU A 31 -3.94 9.01 -4.95
C LEU A 31 -2.87 9.85 -5.65
N ARG A 32 -1.99 9.24 -6.46
CA ARG A 32 -1.02 9.98 -7.29
C ARG A 32 -1.67 10.87 -8.34
N ARG A 33 -2.89 10.53 -8.78
CA ARG A 33 -3.70 11.34 -9.71
C ARG A 33 -4.57 12.38 -8.99
N ASN A 34 -4.40 12.51 -7.66
CA ASN A 34 -5.23 13.36 -6.83
C ASN A 34 -6.73 12.99 -6.93
N GLU A 35 -7.02 11.70 -7.10
CA GLU A 35 -8.38 11.15 -7.15
C GLU A 35 -8.71 10.51 -5.78
N PRO A 36 -9.36 11.23 -4.86
CA PRO A 36 -9.84 10.63 -3.62
C PRO A 36 -11.04 9.71 -3.89
N PHE A 37 -11.20 8.66 -3.08
CA PHE A 37 -12.21 7.64 -3.32
C PHE A 37 -12.63 6.93 -2.02
N LEU A 38 -13.81 6.30 -2.04
CA LEU A 38 -14.24 5.38 -1.00
C LEU A 38 -13.66 3.99 -1.26
N PHE A 39 -13.15 3.35 -0.20
CA PHE A 39 -12.81 1.94 -0.17
C PHE A 39 -13.77 1.23 0.78
N THR A 40 -14.47 0.22 0.28
CA THR A 40 -15.45 -0.55 1.05
C THR A 40 -15.10 -2.03 1.03
N TRP A 41 -15.02 -2.64 2.20
CA TRP A 41 -14.80 -4.08 2.36
C TRP A 41 -15.79 -4.65 3.37
N VAL A 42 -15.86 -5.98 3.47
CA VAL A 42 -16.69 -6.66 4.47
C VAL A 42 -15.78 -7.13 5.60
N SER A 43 -16.11 -6.74 6.83
CA SER A 43 -15.45 -7.13 8.06
C SER A 43 -16.48 -7.76 8.99
N ASP A 44 -16.24 -8.98 9.46
CA ASP A 44 -17.17 -9.71 10.35
C ASP A 44 -18.63 -9.76 9.83
N GLY A 45 -18.80 -9.86 8.50
CA GLY A 45 -20.10 -9.89 7.83
C GLY A 45 -20.78 -8.51 7.68
N VAL A 46 -20.14 -7.43 8.10
CA VAL A 46 -20.65 -6.06 8.03
C VAL A 46 -19.82 -5.24 7.03
N PRO A 47 -20.43 -4.48 6.12
CA PRO A 47 -19.68 -3.58 5.25
C PRO A 47 -19.11 -2.40 6.03
N GLU A 48 -17.80 -2.17 5.88
CA GLU A 48 -17.08 -1.02 6.40
C GLU A 48 -16.49 -0.21 5.25
N SER A 49 -16.44 1.12 5.42
CA SER A 49 -15.95 2.03 4.40
C SER A 49 -14.95 3.04 4.96
N LEU A 50 -13.89 3.29 4.19
CA LEU A 50 -12.91 4.36 4.43
C LEU A 50 -12.82 5.30 3.25
N TRP A 51 -12.76 6.60 3.56
CA TRP A 51 -12.44 7.63 2.57
C TRP A 51 -10.93 7.83 2.47
N PHE A 52 -10.37 7.62 1.28
CA PHE A 52 -8.95 7.80 0.97
C PHE A 52 -8.69 9.17 0.33
N HIS A 53 -7.74 9.91 0.89
CA HIS A 53 -7.32 11.22 0.38
C HIS A 53 -5.78 11.35 0.37
N PRO A 54 -5.16 11.97 -0.66
CA PRO A 54 -3.70 11.97 -0.83
C PRO A 54 -2.92 12.75 0.24
N THR A 55 -3.60 13.58 1.02
CA THR A 55 -2.97 14.34 2.13
C THR A 55 -2.91 13.55 3.44
N ILE A 56 -3.52 12.36 3.50
CA ILE A 56 -3.59 11.54 4.70
C ILE A 56 -2.55 10.42 4.61
N PRO A 57 -1.65 10.26 5.60
CA PRO A 57 -0.65 9.20 5.59
C PRO A 57 -1.25 7.79 5.53
N ILE A 58 -0.63 6.95 4.71
CA ILE A 58 -1.02 5.56 4.51
C ILE A 58 0.22 4.69 4.66
N ARG A 59 0.09 3.58 5.38
CA ARG A 59 1.15 2.59 5.52
C ARG A 59 0.65 1.23 5.06
N PHE A 60 1.46 0.58 4.24
CA PHE A 60 1.31 -0.82 3.87
C PHE A 60 2.43 -1.62 4.53
N ARG A 61 2.09 -2.57 5.40
CA ARG A 61 3.04 -3.49 6.02
C ARG A 61 2.75 -4.89 5.49
N PHE A 62 3.76 -5.56 4.98
CA PHE A 62 3.67 -6.94 4.52
C PHE A 62 4.43 -7.83 5.51
N ASP A 63 3.95 -9.04 5.75
CA ASP A 63 4.65 -10.01 6.60
C ASP A 63 5.71 -10.78 5.81
N SER A 64 5.51 -10.96 4.49
CA SER A 64 6.49 -11.56 3.59
C SER A 64 7.57 -10.55 3.16
N THR A 65 8.81 -11.03 3.03
CA THR A 65 9.91 -10.27 2.43
C THR A 65 9.96 -10.42 0.90
N GLU A 66 9.39 -11.52 0.38
CA GLU A 66 9.31 -11.74 -1.06
C GLU A 66 8.12 -10.97 -1.64
N PRO A 67 8.29 -10.27 -2.78
CA PRO A 67 7.20 -9.56 -3.41
C PRO A 67 6.16 -10.54 -3.97
N GLU A 68 4.89 -10.26 -3.72
CA GLU A 68 3.76 -11.02 -4.27
C GLU A 68 3.72 -10.92 -5.81
N GLN A 69 3.41 -12.03 -6.48
CA GLN A 69 3.20 -12.03 -7.92
C GLN A 69 1.89 -11.31 -8.25
N MET A 70 1.98 -10.27 -9.10
CA MET A 70 0.83 -9.46 -9.49
C MET A 70 0.03 -10.12 -10.61
N ASN A 71 -1.29 -10.10 -10.50
CA ASN A 71 -2.23 -10.50 -11.54
C ASN A 71 -2.78 -9.25 -12.26
N PRO A 72 -2.38 -8.98 -13.52
CA PRO A 72 -2.83 -7.79 -14.25
C PRO A 72 -4.34 -7.75 -14.47
N ALA A 73 -4.98 -8.89 -14.72
CA ALA A 73 -6.42 -8.97 -14.94
C ALA A 73 -7.22 -8.66 -13.66
N TRP A 74 -6.67 -9.03 -12.50
CA TRP A 74 -7.27 -8.67 -11.22
C TRP A 74 -7.07 -7.18 -10.90
N LEU A 75 -5.88 -6.63 -11.17
CA LEU A 75 -5.64 -5.19 -11.04
C LEU A 75 -6.60 -4.36 -11.91
N GLU A 76 -6.85 -4.80 -13.14
CA GLU A 76 -7.80 -4.13 -14.03
C GLU A 76 -9.21 -4.13 -13.44
N ARG A 77 -9.70 -5.27 -12.94
CA ARG A 77 -11.01 -5.36 -12.28
C ARG A 77 -11.10 -4.49 -11.03
N LEU A 78 -10.06 -4.49 -10.18
CA LEU A 78 -10.01 -3.61 -9.01
C LEU A 78 -9.97 -2.12 -9.39
N MET A 79 -9.26 -1.76 -10.46
CA MET A 79 -9.29 -0.39 -11.00
C MET A 79 -10.68 -0.03 -11.54
N MET A 80 -11.38 -0.96 -12.21
CA MET A 80 -12.74 -0.76 -12.69
C MET A 80 -13.71 -0.48 -11.52
N THR A 81 -13.62 -1.26 -10.43
CA THR A 81 -14.46 -0.98 -9.24
C THR A 81 -14.11 0.38 -8.64
N ALA A 82 -12.82 0.69 -8.48
CA ALA A 82 -12.36 1.95 -7.91
C ALA A 82 -12.72 3.20 -8.73
N ASN A 83 -13.00 3.04 -10.02
CA ASN A 83 -13.46 4.11 -10.91
C ASN A 83 -14.99 4.20 -10.98
N SER A 84 -15.71 3.29 -10.33
CA SER A 84 -17.17 3.34 -10.23
C SER A 84 -17.64 4.31 -9.15
N GLY A 85 -18.90 4.76 -9.23
CA GLY A 85 -19.50 5.62 -8.21
C GLY A 85 -19.63 4.96 -6.82
N ALA A 86 -19.50 3.64 -6.72
CA ALA A 86 -19.53 2.91 -5.46
C ALA A 86 -18.16 2.87 -4.73
N GLY A 87 -17.09 3.32 -5.40
CA GLY A 87 -15.72 3.25 -4.87
C GLY A 87 -15.07 1.88 -5.04
N LEU A 88 -13.83 1.76 -4.53
CA LEU A 88 -13.05 0.52 -4.58
C LEU A 88 -13.72 -0.53 -3.69
N ARG A 89 -13.99 -1.70 -4.29
CA ARG A 89 -14.45 -2.90 -3.58
C ARG A 89 -13.53 -4.05 -3.93
N ILE A 90 -13.25 -4.89 -2.94
CA ILE A 90 -12.53 -6.14 -3.16
C ILE A 90 -13.46 -7.06 -3.96
N VAL A 91 -12.91 -7.63 -5.03
CA VAL A 91 -13.56 -8.65 -5.86
C VAL A 91 -12.66 -9.88 -5.87
N ASP A 92 -13.24 -11.06 -5.97
CA ASP A 92 -12.46 -12.29 -5.94
C ASP A 92 -11.56 -12.40 -7.17
N GLU A 93 -10.35 -12.90 -6.97
CA GLU A 93 -9.40 -13.10 -8.05
C GLU A 93 -9.94 -14.12 -9.08
N ASP A 94 -10.69 -15.12 -8.63
CA ASP A 94 -11.21 -16.20 -9.47
C ASP A 94 -12.53 -15.85 -10.18
N ASP A 95 -13.19 -14.74 -9.83
CA ASP A 95 -14.43 -14.27 -10.47
C ASP A 95 -14.21 -13.67 -11.88
N GLY A 96 -13.03 -13.87 -12.47
CA GLY A 96 -12.67 -13.41 -13.81
C GLY A 96 -12.50 -14.58 -14.77
N PRO A 97 -12.62 -14.37 -16.10
CA PRO A 97 -12.18 -15.39 -17.04
C PRO A 97 -10.71 -15.71 -16.72
N GLU A 98 -10.40 -17.01 -16.49
CA GLU A 98 -9.05 -17.43 -16.13
C GLU A 98 -8.02 -16.74 -17.04
N PRO A 99 -6.92 -16.21 -16.48
CA PRO A 99 -5.83 -15.72 -17.31
C PRO A 99 -5.33 -16.91 -18.11
N THR A 100 -5.66 -16.93 -19.41
CA THR A 100 -5.09 -17.90 -20.34
C THR A 100 -3.58 -17.80 -20.17
N THR A 101 -3.00 -18.87 -19.64
CA THR A 101 -1.58 -18.95 -19.35
C THR A 101 -0.85 -18.91 -20.69
N ALA A 102 -0.36 -17.73 -21.06
CA ALA A 102 0.67 -17.60 -22.08
C ALA A 102 2.01 -18.07 -21.49
N ALA A 103 2.13 -19.38 -21.32
CA ALA A 103 3.40 -20.03 -21.11
C ALA A 103 4.22 -19.93 -22.42
N GLY A 104 5.31 -19.18 -22.39
CA GLY A 104 6.25 -19.16 -23.50
C GLY A 104 7.37 -18.13 -23.39
N VAL A 105 8.43 -18.49 -22.64
CA VAL A 105 9.88 -18.20 -22.89
C VAL A 105 10.28 -16.70 -22.96
N ILE A 106 11.23 -16.16 -22.18
CA ILE A 106 12.69 -16.29 -22.38
C ILE A 106 13.49 -16.14 -21.05
N ALA A 107 14.52 -16.99 -20.98
CA ALA A 107 15.54 -17.21 -19.97
C ALA A 107 16.42 -15.99 -19.56
N THR A 108 17.05 -16.11 -18.38
CA THR A 108 18.52 -16.29 -18.23
C THR A 108 19.08 -15.62 -16.96
N SER A 109 19.69 -16.48 -16.13
CA SER A 109 20.72 -16.27 -15.12
C SER A 109 21.08 -14.86 -14.62
N GLY A 110 21.09 -14.73 -13.29
CA GLY A 110 22.31 -14.34 -12.56
C GLY A 110 22.62 -12.85 -12.44
N ARG A 111 22.29 -12.26 -11.28
CA ARG A 111 23.18 -11.30 -10.63
C ARG A 111 22.96 -11.22 -9.12
N LYS A 112 23.92 -11.76 -8.37
CA LYS A 112 24.21 -11.28 -7.01
C LYS A 112 24.60 -9.81 -7.10
N ARG A 113 23.97 -8.98 -6.25
CA ARG A 113 24.54 -7.86 -5.47
C ARG A 113 23.48 -6.77 -5.32
N SER A 114 23.12 -6.45 -4.07
CA SER A 114 23.58 -5.17 -3.51
C SER A 114 23.21 -5.09 -2.03
N SER A 115 24.22 -4.83 -1.22
CA SER A 115 24.16 -4.49 0.19
C SER A 115 23.16 -3.36 0.46
N TYR A 116 22.22 -3.57 1.38
CA TYR A 116 21.46 -2.47 1.97
C TYR A 116 22.40 -1.74 2.94
N ARG A 117 22.94 -0.61 2.50
CA ARG A 117 23.67 0.33 3.35
C ARG A 117 22.63 1.05 4.19
N SER A 118 22.71 0.87 5.51
CA SER A 118 21.92 1.61 6.48
C SER A 118 22.07 3.12 6.25
N VAL A 119 20.95 3.80 6.00
CA VAL A 119 20.88 5.26 6.12
C VAL A 119 20.59 5.53 7.59
N GLY A 120 21.62 5.93 8.32
CA GLY A 120 21.50 6.48 9.66
C GLY A 120 20.71 7.79 9.58
N ILE A 121 19.57 7.83 10.25
CA ILE A 121 18.90 9.07 10.59
C ILE A 121 19.64 9.62 11.82
N ASP A 122 20.65 10.46 11.57
CA ASP A 122 21.21 11.34 12.60
C ASP A 122 20.29 12.55 12.74
N ALA A 123 19.30 12.44 13.62
CA ALA A 123 18.44 13.54 14.04
C ALA A 123 18.82 13.99 15.46
N ASN A 124 20.04 14.47 15.66
CA ASN A 124 20.30 15.39 16.77
C ASN A 124 21.58 16.23 16.56
N ARG A 125 21.41 17.39 15.91
CA ARG A 125 22.37 18.49 15.98
C ARG A 125 21.63 19.80 16.21
N GLY A 126 21.85 20.38 17.39
CA GLY A 126 22.00 21.81 17.56
C GLY A 126 20.76 22.61 17.89
N VAL A 127 20.44 22.70 19.19
CA VAL A 127 19.96 23.97 19.77
C VAL A 127 20.85 24.27 20.98
N ALA A 128 21.93 25.00 20.73
CA ALA A 128 22.64 25.72 21.77
C ALA A 128 21.87 27.02 22.01
N LEU A 129 21.10 27.09 23.10
CA LEU A 129 20.62 28.36 23.64
C LEU A 129 21.64 28.81 24.69
N ALA A 130 22.49 29.75 24.27
CA ALA A 130 23.27 30.57 25.17
C ALA A 130 22.32 31.48 25.96
N GLY A 131 22.14 31.21 27.24
CA GLY A 131 21.56 32.13 28.22
C GLY A 131 22.68 32.72 29.06
N ALA A 132 23.13 33.92 28.70
CA ALA A 132 24.03 34.72 29.52
C ALA A 132 23.23 35.64 30.45
N SER A 133 23.72 35.74 31.70
CA SER A 133 23.64 36.90 32.60
C SER A 133 22.32 37.17 33.37
N SER A 134 22.34 37.01 34.70
CA SER A 134 22.50 38.14 35.66
C SER A 134 22.15 37.73 37.12
N ALA A 135 22.63 38.55 38.07
CA ALA A 135 22.46 38.61 39.53
C ALA A 135 23.47 37.75 40.33
N ALA A 136 24.50 38.34 40.97
CA ALA A 136 24.47 39.24 42.14
C ALA A 136 24.02 38.50 43.42
#